data_AF-A0A147KBE8-F1
#
_entry.id   AF-A0A147KBE8-F1
#
_cell.length_a   1.000
_cell.length_b   1.000
_cell.length_c   1.000
_cell.angle_alpha   90.00
_cell.angle_beta   90.00
_cell.angle_gamma   90.00
#
_symmetry.space_group_name_H-M   'P 1'
#
loop_
_entity.id
_entity.type
_entity.pdbx_description
1 polymer ?
#
loop_
_entity_poly.entity_id
_entity_poly.type
_entity_poly.pdbx_seq_one_letter_code
_entity_poly.pdbx_strand_id
1 'polypeptide(L)'
;MIHRNNARFNQYITQYVDYLNTLYVELDKEKRKLNMILLVKRLSVKGRDYQEYKFKIMEEAREQNCSHDEIEVGKQTLSKIIW
;
A
#
# COMPACT_ATOMS: atom_id res chain seq x y z
N MET A 1 -30.56 3.85 9.89
CA MET A 1 -29.76 3.50 8.69
C MET A 1 -28.61 2.62 9.16
N ILE A 2 -28.67 1.31 8.92
CA ILE A 2 -27.65 0.37 9.44
C ILE A 2 -26.41 0.51 8.55
N HIS A 3 -25.35 1.12 9.06
CA HIS A 3 -24.03 1.02 8.44
C HIS A 3 -23.65 -0.46 8.44
N ARG A 4 -23.79 -1.13 7.29
CA ARG A 4 -23.14 -2.43 7.07
C ARG A 4 -21.65 -2.15 7.18
N ASN A 5 -21.12 -2.41 8.35
CA ASN A 5 -19.71 -2.37 8.66
C ASN A 5 -19.08 -3.47 7.80
N ASN A 6 -18.61 -3.09 6.61
CA ASN A 6 -18.05 -3.99 5.62
C ASN A 6 -16.61 -4.31 6.07
N ALA A 7 -16.50 -5.00 7.20
CA ALA A 7 -15.27 -5.26 7.95
C ALA A 7 -14.15 -5.91 7.12
N ARG A 8 -14.48 -6.46 5.94
CA ARG A 8 -13.53 -7.09 5.01
C ARG A 8 -12.68 -6.10 4.22
N PHE A 9 -13.16 -4.87 3.97
CA PHE A 9 -12.38 -3.84 3.27
C PHE A 9 -11.70 -2.85 4.23
N ASN A 10 -12.22 -2.69 5.46
CA ASN A 10 -11.68 -1.81 6.51
C ASN A 10 -10.28 -2.17 7.05
N GLN A 11 -9.60 -3.16 6.47
CA GLN A 11 -8.26 -3.56 6.90
C GLN A 11 -7.21 -3.43 5.80
N TYR A 12 -7.61 -3.02 4.60
CA TYR A 12 -6.69 -2.84 3.49
C TYR A 12 -6.19 -1.40 3.43
N ILE A 13 -4.86 -1.22 3.48
CA ILE A 13 -4.22 0.08 3.32
C ILE A 13 -4.11 0.36 1.82
N THR A 14 -4.96 1.25 1.30
CA THR A 14 -5.01 1.61 -0.13
C THR A 14 -3.71 2.25 -0.60
N GLN A 15 -2.98 2.91 0.29
CA GLN A 15 -1.67 3.51 0.02
C GLN A 15 -0.62 2.48 -0.43
N TYR A 16 -0.82 1.19 -0.15
CA TYR A 16 0.04 0.14 -0.70
C TYR A 16 -0.15 -0.04 -2.21
N VAL A 17 -1.37 0.19 -2.72
CA VAL A 17 -1.63 0.21 -4.17
C VAL A 17 -0.91 1.39 -4.82
N ASP A 18 -0.92 2.56 -4.19
CA ASP A 18 -0.21 3.73 -4.69
C ASP A 18 1.29 3.48 -4.76
N TYR A 19 1.87 2.86 -3.71
CA TYR A 19 3.26 2.40 -3.73
C TYR A 19 3.53 1.46 -4.91
N LEU A 20 2.72 0.42 -5.08
CA LEU A 20 2.88 -0.53 -6.18
C LEU A 20 2.73 0.13 -7.57
N ASN A 21 1.86 1.13 -7.69
CA ASN A 21 1.68 1.90 -8.92
C ASN A 21 2.90 2.75 -9.24
N THR A 22 3.54 3.39 -8.25
CA THR A 22 4.77 4.15 -8.49
C THR A 22 5.88 3.27 -9.08
N LEU A 23 6.08 2.07 -8.52
CA LEU A 23 7.00 1.08 -9.06
C LEU A 23 6.63 0.67 -10.49
N TYR A 24 5.34 0.47 -10.78
CA TYR A 24 4.88 0.05 -12.10
C TYR A 24 5.09 1.12 -13.18
N VAL A 25 4.86 2.40 -12.86
CA VAL A 25 5.02 3.51 -13.80
C VAL A 25 6.48 3.69 -14.22
N GLU A 26 7.43 3.40 -13.34
CA GLU A 26 8.87 3.48 -13.62
C GLU A 26 9.39 2.34 -14.50
N LEU A 27 8.64 1.26 -14.67
CA LEU A 27 9.04 0.13 -15.51
C LEU A 27 8.84 0.45 -17.00
N ASP A 28 9.78 -0.05 -17.82
CA ASP A 28 9.60 -0.09 -19.27
C ASP A 28 8.50 -1.07 -19.69
N LYS A 29 8.06 -1.00 -20.95
CA LYS A 29 6.91 -1.75 -21.46
C LYS A 29 7.05 -3.28 -21.28
N GLU A 30 8.23 -3.82 -21.53
CA GLU A 30 8.47 -5.26 -21.43
C GLU A 30 8.53 -5.71 -19.97
N LYS A 31 9.20 -4.93 -19.10
CA LYS A 31 9.22 -5.20 -17.66
C LYS A 31 7.84 -5.07 -17.02
N ARG A 32 7.00 -4.11 -17.46
CA ARG A 32 5.61 -4.00 -16.98
C ARG A 32 4.81 -5.26 -17.25
N LYS A 33 4.93 -5.83 -18.45
CA LYS A 33 4.21 -7.05 -18.84
C LYS A 33 4.62 -8.24 -17.96
N LEU A 34 5.91 -8.38 -17.68
CA LEU A 34 6.44 -9.44 -16.82
C LEU A 34 6.06 -9.25 -15.34
N ASN A 35 6.02 -8.01 -14.86
CA ASN A 35 5.76 -7.70 -13.45
C ASN A 35 4.27 -7.59 -13.09
N MET A 36 3.36 -7.57 -14.08
CA MET A 36 1.92 -7.45 -13.82
C MET A 36 1.40 -8.58 -12.91
N ILE A 37 1.81 -9.83 -13.16
CA ILE A 37 1.41 -10.99 -12.34
C ILE A 37 1.96 -10.87 -10.92
N LEU A 38 3.19 -10.36 -10.77
CA LEU A 38 3.82 -10.16 -9.46
C LEU A 38 3.06 -9.09 -8.65
N LEU A 39 2.64 -8.00 -9.28
CA LEU A 39 1.84 -6.96 -8.64
C LEU A 39 0.49 -7.48 -8.17
N VAL A 40 -0.21 -8.23 -9.01
CA VAL A 40 -1.48 -8.89 -8.65
C VAL A 40 -1.29 -9.84 -7.47
N LYS A 41 -0.18 -10.59 -7.44
CA LYS A 41 0.16 -11.48 -6.33
C LYS A 41 0.39 -10.70 -5.03
N ARG A 42 1.12 -9.57 -5.08
CA ARG A 42 1.34 -8.69 -3.91
C ARG A 42 0.04 -8.12 -3.36
N LEU A 43 -0.87 -7.68 -4.23
CA LEU A 43 -2.19 -7.18 -3.85
C LEU A 43 -3.06 -8.27 -3.18
N SER A 44 -3.00 -9.49 -3.70
CA SER A 44 -3.89 -10.59 -3.28
C SER A 44 -3.42 -11.29 -2.01
N VAL A 45 -2.12 -11.58 -1.92
CA VAL A 45 -1.55 -12.44 -0.86
C VAL A 45 -1.33 -11.68 0.45
N LYS A 46 -1.22 -10.34 0.42
CA LYS A 46 -0.95 -9.52 1.62
C LYS A 46 0.21 -10.07 2.47
N GLY A 47 1.28 -10.46 1.77
CA GLY A 47 2.47 -11.07 2.36
C GLY A 47 3.29 -10.09 3.20
N ARG A 48 4.52 -10.49 3.55
CA ARG A 48 5.41 -9.74 4.44
C ARG A 48 5.51 -8.24 4.08
N ASP A 49 5.81 -7.92 2.82
CA ASP A 49 5.95 -6.54 2.35
C ASP A 49 4.71 -5.68 2.61
N TYR A 50 3.53 -6.26 2.42
CA TYR A 50 2.26 -5.57 2.69
C TYR A 50 2.06 -5.35 4.20
N GLN A 51 2.35 -6.35 5.04
CA GLN A 51 2.18 -6.22 6.49
C GLN A 51 3.14 -5.19 7.09
N GLU A 52 4.39 -5.18 6.64
CA GLU A 52 5.39 -4.20 7.07
C GLU A 52 5.00 -2.79 6.63
N TYR A 53 4.52 -2.63 5.38
CA TYR A 53 4.04 -1.34 4.90
C TYR A 53 2.82 -0.86 5.69
N LYS A 54 1.84 -1.73 5.91
CA LYS A 54 0.66 -1.44 6.73
C LYS A 54 1.03 -1.01 8.14
N PHE A 55 1.96 -1.72 8.78
CA PHE A 55 2.44 -1.39 10.12
C PHE A 55 3.01 0.03 10.18
N LYS A 56 3.86 0.41 9.22
CA LYS A 56 4.44 1.76 9.14
C LYS A 56 3.38 2.85 9.02
N ILE A 57 2.39 2.66 8.15
CA ILE A 57 1.29 3.62 7.99
C ILE A 57 0.46 3.75 9.27
N MET A 58 0.19 2.64 9.94
CA MET A 58 -0.57 2.65 11.19
C MET A 58 0.20 3.32 12.34
N GLU A 59 1.51 3.11 12.44
CA GLU A 59 2.34 3.78 13.45
C GLU A 59 2.46 5.28 13.18
N GLU A 60 2.67 5.69 11.93
CA GLU A 60 2.69 7.12 11.57
C GLU A 60 1.35 7.80 11.88
N ALA A 61 0.22 7.17 11.52
CA ALA A 61 -1.12 7.67 11.84
C ALA A 61 -1.33 7.81 13.35
N ARG A 62 -0.80 6.87 14.13
CA ARG A 62 -0.85 6.90 15.59
C ARG A 62 0.01 8.05 16.15
N GLU A 63 1.20 8.26 15.63
CA GLU A 63 2.09 9.36 16.05
C GLU A 63 1.50 10.73 15.73
N GLN A 64 0.84 10.87 14.58
CA GLN A 64 0.17 12.11 14.17
C GLN A 64 -1.26 12.26 14.72
N ASN A 65 -1.75 11.25 15.45
CA ASN A 65 -3.11 11.20 15.98
C ASN A 65 -4.20 11.48 14.92
N CYS A 66 -4.03 10.87 13.74
CA CYS A 66 -4.96 10.96 12.62
C CYS A 66 -5.44 9.57 12.18
N SER A 67 -6.41 9.51 11.25
CA SER A 67 -6.75 8.26 10.59
C SER A 67 -5.62 7.82 9.67
N HIS A 68 -5.44 6.50 9.53
CA HIS A 68 -4.50 5.93 8.56
C HIS A 68 -4.84 6.31 7.11
N ASP A 69 -6.10 6.62 6.80
CA ASP A 69 -6.53 7.09 5.49
C ASP A 69 -6.01 8.51 5.16
N GLU A 70 -5.63 9.29 6.18
CA GLU A 70 -5.11 10.65 6.04
C GLU A 70 -3.59 10.68 5.80
N ILE A 71 -2.92 9.52 5.94
CA ILE A 71 -1.50 9.39 5.64
C ILE A 71 -1.31 9.36 4.13
N GLU A 72 -0.79 10.44 3.58
CA GLU A 72 -0.33 10.51 2.19
C GLU A 72 1.05 9.88 2.04
N VAL A 73 1.19 8.97 1.07
CA VAL A 73 2.48 8.34 0.76
C VAL A 73 3.03 8.90 -0.53
N GLY A 74 3.98 9.84 -0.41
CA GLY A 74 4.71 10.41 -1.53
C GLY A 74 5.99 9.64 -1.88
N LYS A 75 6.55 9.95 -3.04
CA LYS A 75 7.80 9.33 -3.56
C LYS A 75 9.01 9.47 -2.62
N GLN A 76 9.07 10.53 -1.81
CA GLN A 76 10.13 10.75 -0.80
C GLN A 76 9.94 9.93 0.49
N THR A 77 8.71 9.58 0.85
CA THR A 77 8.44 8.69 1.99
C THR A 77 8.92 7.26 1.69
N LEU A 78 8.87 6.86 0.41
CA LEU A 78 9.37 5.58 -0.08
C LEU A 78 10.89 5.42 0.06
N SER A 79 11.68 6.49 -0.03
CA SER A 79 13.14 6.43 0.17
C SER A 79 13.58 6.16 1.62
N LYS A 80 12.68 6.26 2.61
CA LYS A 80 12.94 5.80 3.99
C LYS A 80 12.58 4.32 4.19
N ILE A 81 11.81 3.74 3.27
CA ILE A 81 11.57 2.29 3.19
C ILE A 81 12.61 1.74 2.20
N ILE A 82 13.87 1.80 2.61
CA ILE A 82 14.96 1.17 1.87
C ILE A 82 14.81 -0.35 2.08
N TRP A 83 14.72 -1.09 0.98
CA TRP A 83 14.76 -2.55 0.91
C TRP A 83 16.19 -3.02 0.64
#